data_AF-A0A520D4F9-F1
#
_entry.id   AF-A0A520D4F9-F1
#
_cell.length_a   1.000
_cell.length_b   1.000
_cell.length_c   1.000
_cell.angle_alpha   90.00
_cell.angle_beta   90.00
_cell.angle_gamma   90.00
#
_symmetry.space_group_name_H-M   'P 1'
#
loop_
_entity.id
_entity.type
_entity.pdbx_description
1 polymer ?
#
loop_
_entity_poly.entity_id
_entity_poly.type
_entity_poly.pdbx_seq_one_letter_code
_entity_poly.pdbx_strand_id
1 'polypeptide(L)' 'QQHAAAAGYDPTQFAGHSLRAGFLTEGAAQGATIFKLQEVSRHKSVQVLSDYVRDAELFRDHAGQRFL' A
#
# COMPACT_ATOMS: atom_id res chain seq x y z
N GLN A 1 -12.54 -2.84 6.98
CA GLN A 1 -13.39 -3.94 7.44
C GLN A 1 -13.78 -4.90 6.32
N GLN A 2 -14.58 -4.53 5.31
CA GLN A 2 -14.97 -5.46 4.23
C GLN A 2 -13.78 -6.11 3.50
N HIS A 3 -12.73 -5.35 3.16
CA HIS A 3 -11.55 -5.92 2.48
C HIS A 3 -10.67 -6.79 3.40
N ALA A 4 -10.57 -6.47 4.70
CA ALA A 4 -9.85 -7.30 5.67
C ALA A 4 -10.55 -8.66 5.83
N ALA A 5 -11.88 -8.63 5.99
CA ALA A 5 -12.68 -9.85 6.09
C ALA A 5 -12.61 -10.69 4.81
N ALA A 6 -12.65 -10.06 3.63
CA ALA A 6 -12.49 -10.75 2.34
C ALA A 6 -11.11 -11.40 2.18
N ALA A 7 -10.08 -10.88 2.84
CA ALA A 7 -8.72 -11.42 2.85
C ALA A 7 -8.46 -12.38 4.04
N GLY A 8 -9.48 -12.73 4.83
CA GLY A 8 -9.36 -13.67 5.95
C GLY A 8 -8.79 -13.08 7.24
N TYR A 9 -8.64 -11.76 7.33
CA TYR A 9 -8.16 -11.06 8.52
C TYR A 9 -9.32 -10.60 9.42
N ASP A 10 -9.10 -10.53 10.73
CA ASP A 10 -10.08 -9.99 11.69
C ASP A 10 -10.31 -8.49 11.42
N PRO A 11 -11.48 -8.08 10.91
CA PRO A 11 -11.73 -6.71 10.49
C PRO A 11 -11.71 -5.70 11.66
N THR A 12 -11.84 -6.15 12.91
CA THR A 12 -11.75 -5.27 14.09
C THR A 12 -10.34 -4.77 14.35
N GLN A 13 -9.33 -5.50 13.83
CA GLN A 13 -7.93 -5.10 13.88
C GLN A 13 -7.57 -4.09 12.77
N PHE A 14 -8.47 -3.83 11.80
CA PHE A 14 -8.18 -2.98 10.63
C PHE A 14 -9.22 -1.86 10.43
N ALA A 15 -8.81 -0.61 10.68
CA ALA A 15 -9.58 0.55 10.29
C ALA A 15 -9.60 0.74 8.75
N GLY A 16 -10.64 1.37 8.20
CA GLY A 16 -10.75 1.61 6.75
C GLY A 16 -9.58 2.40 6.15
N HIS A 17 -8.96 3.28 6.94
CA HIS A 17 -7.74 3.99 6.56
C HIS A 17 -6.52 3.06 6.47
N SER A 18 -6.40 2.06 7.35
CA SER A 18 -5.31 1.08 7.36
C SER A 18 -5.32 0.19 6.11
N LEU A 19 -6.51 -0.20 5.64
CA LEU A 19 -6.63 -1.04 4.43
C LEU A 19 -6.35 -0.27 3.14
N ARG A 20 -6.75 1.00 3.07
CA ARG A 20 -6.41 1.84 1.91
C ARG A 20 -4.91 2.12 1.85
N ALA A 21 -4.30 2.42 2.99
CA ALA A 21 -2.86 2.59 3.11
C ALA A 21 -2.11 1.32 2.69
N GLY A 22 -2.46 0.16 3.27
CA GLY A 22 -1.87 -1.12 2.91
C GLY A 22 -2.03 -1.46 1.43
N PHE A 23 -3.21 -1.25 0.84
CA PHE A 23 -3.43 -1.46 -0.59
C PHE A 23 -2.49 -0.60 -1.47
N LEU A 24 -2.28 0.67 -1.12
CA LEU A 24 -1.41 1.55 -1.89
C LEU A 24 0.06 1.17 -1.77
N THR A 25 0.52 0.85 -0.56
CA THR A 25 1.90 0.40 -0.32
C THR A 25 2.18 -0.92 -1.03
N GLU A 26 1.28 -1.90 -0.92
CA GLU A 26 1.43 -3.20 -1.60
C GLU A 26 1.35 -3.06 -3.12
N GLY A 27 0.40 -2.26 -3.64
CA GLY A 27 0.31 -2.01 -5.07
C GLY A 27 1.58 -1.36 -5.63
N ALA A 28 2.15 -0.41 -4.89
CA ALA A 28 3.45 0.17 -5.24
C ALA A 28 4.57 -0.88 -5.18
N ALA A 29 4.64 -1.71 -4.13
CA ALA A 29 5.63 -2.76 -3.98
C ALA A 29 5.62 -3.77 -5.14
N GLN A 30 4.44 -4.04 -5.70
CA GLN A 30 4.26 -4.89 -6.89
C GLN A 30 4.52 -4.17 -8.22
N GLY A 31 5.05 -2.95 -8.19
CA GLY A 31 5.44 -2.18 -9.38
C GLY A 31 4.30 -1.46 -10.07
N ALA A 32 3.13 -1.28 -9.42
CA ALA A 32 2.07 -0.45 -9.99
C ALA A 32 2.52 1.01 -10.08
N THR A 33 2.25 1.66 -11.22
CA THR A 33 2.56 3.07 -11.39
C THR A 33 1.66 3.94 -10.53
N ILE A 34 2.16 5.13 -10.16
CA ILE A 34 1.39 6.08 -9.35
C ILE A 34 0.03 6.45 -9.98
N PHE A 35 -0.05 6.47 -11.32
CA PHE A 35 -1.29 6.72 -12.06
C PHE A 35 -2.30 5.57 -11.93
N LYS A 36 -1.85 4.31 -11.98
CA LYS A 36 -2.71 3.14 -11.76
C LYS A 36 -3.24 3.12 -10.32
N LEU A 37 -2.37 3.42 -9.35
CA LEU A 37 -2.76 3.54 -7.95
C LEU A 37 -3.79 4.66 -7.75
N GLN A 38 -3.63 5.78 -8.46
CA GLN A 38 -4.56 6.90 -8.42
C GLN A 38 -5.95 6.53 -8.96
N GLU A 39 -6.00 5.83 -10.09
CA GLU A 39 -7.25 5.38 -10.72
C GLU A 39 -8.09 4.52 -9.77
N VAL A 40 -7.45 3.53 -9.12
CA VAL A 40 -8.15 2.58 -8.24
C VAL A 40 -8.49 3.20 -6.88
N SER A 41 -7.62 4.05 -6.33
CA SER A 41 -7.83 4.64 -5.00
C SER A 41 -8.64 5.95 -4.99
N ARG A 42 -8.85 6.56 -6.17
CA ARG A 42 -9.55 7.85 -6.38
C ARG A 42 -8.93 9.04 -5.65
N HIS A 43 -7.62 9.01 -5.36
CA HIS A 43 -6.93 10.17 -4.81
C HIS A 43 -6.87 11.32 -5.82
N LYS A 44 -7.14 12.54 -5.35
CA LYS A 44 -7.11 13.75 -6.20
C LYS A 44 -5.70 14.26 -6.48
N SER A 45 -4.71 13.82 -5.70
CA SER A 45 -3.33 14.30 -5.77
C SER A 45 -2.36 13.14 -5.77
N VAL A 46 -1.40 13.19 -6.69
CA VAL A 46 -0.27 12.28 -6.76
C VAL A 46 0.72 12.48 -5.61
N GLN A 47 0.80 13.68 -5.03
CA GLN A 47 1.64 13.94 -3.86
C GLN A 47 1.22 13.09 -2.65
N VAL A 48 -0.08 12.86 -2.46
CA VAL A 48 -0.55 11.97 -1.38
C VAL A 48 -0.14 10.51 -1.63
N LEU A 49 -0.07 10.11 -2.91
CA LEU A 49 0.33 8.76 -3.29
C LEU A 49 1.84 8.54 -3.23
N SER A 50 2.66 9.60 -3.36
CA SER A 50 4.11 9.47 -3.39
C SER A 50 4.69 8.97 -2.08
N ASP A 51 4.05 9.26 -0.95
CA ASP A 51 4.49 8.77 0.35
C ASP A 51 4.37 7.24 0.44
N TYR A 52 3.24 6.68 0.00
CA TYR A 52 3.05 5.22 -0.04
C TYR A 52 4.01 4.52 -1.01
N VAL A 53 4.31 5.16 -2.15
CA VAL A 53 5.28 4.62 -3.11
C VAL A 53 6.69 4.63 -2.49
N ARG A 54 7.08 5.73 -1.83
CA ARG A 54 8.37 5.83 -1.13
C ARG A 54 8.49 4.80 -0.02
N ASP A 55 7.44 4.58 0.76
CA ASP A 55 7.38 3.56 1.80
C ASP A 55 7.51 2.14 1.23
N ALA A 56 6.91 1.88 0.07
CA ALA A 56 7.05 0.58 -0.60
C ALA A 56 8.45 0.35 -1.20
N GLU A 57 9.12 1.41 -1.66
CA GLU A 57 10.51 1.34 -2.14
C GLU A 57 11.52 1.22 -0.98
N LEU A 58 11.20 1.73 0.22
CA LEU A 58 12.06 1.59 1.41
C LEU A 58 12.39 0.13 1.75
N PHE A 59 11.50 -0.80 1.39
CA PHE A 59 11.68 -2.24 1.59
C PHE A 59 12.19 -2.99 0.36
N ARG A 60 12.20 -2.36 -0.83
CA ARG A 60 12.78 -2.95 -2.04
C ARG A 60 14.27 -2.62 -2.10
N ASP A 61 15.09 -3.64 -2.37
CA ASP A 61 16.56 -3.54 -2.43
C ASP A 61 17.22 -3.00 -1.16
N HIS A 62 16.61 -3.19 0.01
CA HIS A 62 17.23 -2.74 1.25
C HIS A 62 18.52 -3.54 1.56
N ALA A 63 19.57 -2.86 2.02
CA ALA A 63 20.88 -3.47 2.28
C ALA A 63 20.84 -4.63 3.31
N GLY A 64 19.80 -4.70 4.16
CA GLY A 64 19.59 -5.80 5.11
C GLY A 64 18.98 -7.08 4.51
N GLN A 65 18.65 -7.13 3.21
CA GLN A 65 17.87 -8.24 2.63
C GLN A 65 18.69 -9.53 2.54
N ARG A 66 20.01 -9.39 2.68
CA ARG A 66 20.98 -10.49 2.78
C ARG A 66 21.34 -10.85 4.22
N PHE A 67 20.80 -10.14 5.21
CA PHE A 67 21.17 -10.24 6.63
C PHE A 67 20.05 -10.78 7.54
N LEU A 68 18.81 -10.89 7.04
CA LEU A 68 17.68 -11.58 7.67
C LEU A 68 17.39 -12.89 6.94
#